data_AF-A0A2V9PC67-F1
#
_entry.id   AF-A0A2V9PC67-F1
#
_cell.length_a   1.000
_cell.length_b   1.000
_cell.length_c   1.000
_cell.angle_alpha   90.00
_cell.angle_beta   90.00
_cell.angle_gamma   90.00
#
_symmetry.space_group_name_H-M   'P 1'
#
loop_
_entity.id
_entity.type
_entity.pdbx_description
1 polymer ?
#
loop_
_entity_poly.entity_id
_entity_poly.type
_entity_poly.pdbx_seq_one_letter_code
_entity_poly.pdbx_strand_id
1 'polypeptide(L)'
;MIGLSWNLSRLLLVVSLSVAASAQSAFVRVNQIGYVSGGAKRAYLMASAAETGATFIVKNSGGTTVFGPAAIGANLGSWSTAYPDVYALDFDNFVTTGTYTIDVSGPIAAASPSFRVDTGANVYANALGNSLFFYQNERDGPNFIPSPLRMAAAHLNDQNAKAYVTPNANSSGRFSGDLRPATFSGSQPVINAAGGWWDAGDYLKFVQTTSYTVDVLPAGWNSRFPQPDGCRICHFEFRGGREVRPRLVTEHVGRQQQDFLLPSWHRQRKLSNRCRSRYLAPAAGRRYL
;
A
#
# COMPACT_ATOMS: atom_id res chain seq x y z
N MET A 1 -55.24 61.06 0.73
CA MET A 1 -54.11 61.62 -0.03
C MET A 1 -52.82 61.29 0.71
N ILE A 2 -52.04 60.40 0.11
CA ILE A 2 -50.60 60.09 0.22
C ILE A 2 -49.88 60.45 1.55
N GLY A 3 -49.36 59.43 2.22
CA GLY A 3 -48.29 59.53 3.23
C GLY A 3 -47.26 58.43 3.01
N LEU A 4 -46.05 58.83 2.61
CA LEU A 4 -44.84 58.02 2.46
C LEU A 4 -44.23 57.72 3.85
N SER A 5 -43.80 56.48 4.09
CA SER A 5 -42.57 56.22 4.87
C SER A 5 -42.01 54.84 4.52
N TRP A 6 -40.75 54.83 4.08
CA TRP A 6 -39.98 53.63 3.77
C TRP A 6 -39.35 53.08 5.05
N ASN A 7 -39.51 51.78 5.28
CA ASN A 7 -38.92 51.07 6.43
C ASN A 7 -37.41 50.91 6.26
N LEU A 8 -36.66 51.48 7.19
CA LEU A 8 -35.23 51.28 7.36
C LEU A 8 -34.90 49.85 7.84
N SER A 9 -33.92 49.26 7.16
CA SER A 9 -32.78 48.54 7.73
C SER A 9 -33.05 47.37 8.68
N ARG A 10 -33.00 46.15 8.14
CA ARG A 10 -32.53 44.97 8.88
C ARG A 10 -31.14 44.59 8.39
N LEU A 11 -30.11 45.09 9.09
CA LEU A 11 -28.73 44.64 8.95
C LEU A 11 -28.61 43.30 9.69
N LEU A 12 -28.50 42.19 8.95
CA LEU A 12 -28.19 40.88 9.53
C LEU A 12 -26.69 40.87 9.89
N LEU A 13 -26.38 40.95 11.19
CA LEU A 13 -25.01 40.77 11.69
C LEU A 13 -24.69 39.26 11.70
N VAL A 14 -24.04 38.77 10.64
CA VAL A 14 -23.44 37.43 10.62
C VAL A 14 -22.14 37.51 11.44
N VAL A 15 -22.19 37.06 12.69
CA VAL A 15 -20.98 36.85 13.49
C VAL A 15 -20.29 35.58 12.98
N SER A 16 -19.32 35.76 12.09
CA SER A 16 -18.42 34.69 11.70
C SER A 16 -17.52 34.35 12.89
N LEU A 17 -17.82 33.25 13.60
CA LEU A 17 -16.84 32.64 14.50
C LEU A 17 -15.72 32.05 13.65
N SER A 18 -14.69 32.85 13.39
CA SER A 18 -13.41 32.37 12.92
C SER A 18 -12.79 31.56 14.06
N VAL A 19 -13.02 30.24 14.07
CA VAL A 19 -12.15 29.34 14.83
C VAL A 19 -10.78 29.48 14.18
N ALA A 20 -9.90 30.29 14.79
CA ALA A 20 -8.50 30.28 14.43
C ALA A 20 -8.00 28.85 14.64
N ALA A 21 -7.77 28.13 13.55
CA ALA A 21 -7.09 26.85 13.59
C ALA A 21 -5.69 27.14 14.12
N SER A 22 -5.48 26.99 15.43
CA SER A 22 -4.15 27.02 16.00
C SER A 22 -3.37 25.89 15.34
N ALA A 23 -2.31 26.22 14.63
CA ALA A 23 -1.40 25.23 14.10
C ALA A 23 -0.86 24.44 15.29
N GLN A 24 -1.24 23.17 15.40
CA GLN A 24 -0.88 22.36 16.56
C GLN A 24 0.65 22.29 16.65
N SER A 25 1.19 22.74 17.78
CA SER A 25 2.64 22.85 17.99
C SER A 25 3.30 21.49 18.27
N ALA A 26 2.52 20.45 18.53
CA ALA A 26 3.01 19.08 18.64
C ALA A 26 1.96 18.03 18.20
N PHE A 27 2.44 16.90 17.66
CA PHE A 27 1.62 15.78 17.18
C PHE A 27 2.14 14.45 17.71
N VAL A 28 1.22 13.59 18.16
CA VAL A 28 1.52 12.19 18.45
C VAL A 28 1.16 11.33 17.23
N ARG A 29 2.18 10.76 16.57
CA ARG A 29 2.04 9.84 15.44
C ARG A 29 2.04 8.40 15.94
N VAL A 30 0.95 7.70 15.63
CA VAL A 30 0.74 6.28 15.95
C VAL A 30 0.54 5.48 14.67
N ASN A 31 0.74 4.16 14.75
CA ASN A 31 0.19 3.26 13.73
C ASN A 31 -1.33 3.26 13.86
N GLN A 32 -2.02 3.93 12.93
CA GLN A 32 -3.48 4.07 12.95
C GLN A 32 -4.23 2.77 12.64
N ILE A 33 -3.57 1.75 12.07
CA ILE A 33 -4.13 0.40 11.98
C ILE A 33 -4.07 -0.27 13.37
N GLY A 34 -2.92 -0.16 14.04
CA GLY A 34 -2.73 -0.62 15.41
C GLY A 34 -1.40 -1.34 15.62
N TYR A 35 -1.29 -1.97 16.79
CA TYR A 35 -0.09 -2.64 17.26
C TYR A 35 -0.40 -4.06 17.73
N VAL A 36 0.52 -4.98 17.52
CA VAL A 36 0.36 -6.38 17.94
C VAL A 36 0.61 -6.50 19.44
N SER A 37 -0.30 -7.17 20.14
CA SER A 37 -0.11 -7.55 21.56
C SER A 37 1.14 -8.42 21.71
N GLY A 38 1.98 -8.09 22.71
CA GLY A 38 3.27 -8.74 22.92
C GLY A 38 4.37 -8.37 21.91
N GLY A 39 4.07 -7.53 20.91
CA GLY A 39 5.06 -6.97 19.98
C GLY A 39 5.62 -5.63 20.46
N ALA A 40 6.70 -5.19 19.81
CA ALA A 40 7.23 -3.83 19.98
C ALA A 40 6.25 -2.78 19.43
N LYS A 41 6.15 -1.63 20.11
CA LYS A 41 5.19 -0.55 19.88
C LYS A 41 5.86 0.78 20.19
N ARG A 42 6.04 1.55 19.13
CA ARG A 42 6.55 2.91 19.19
C ARG A 42 5.54 3.86 18.57
N ALA A 43 5.24 4.93 19.28
CA ALA A 43 4.67 6.15 18.73
C ALA A 43 5.73 7.23 18.70
N TYR A 44 5.46 8.34 18.02
CA TYR A 44 6.38 9.47 17.94
C TYR A 44 5.69 10.76 18.34
N LEU A 45 6.31 11.52 19.23
CA LEU A 45 5.96 12.91 19.46
C LEU A 45 6.79 13.77 18.50
N MET A 46 6.13 14.50 17.61
CA MET A 46 6.74 15.51 16.75
C MET A 46 6.38 16.88 17.30
N ALA A 47 7.36 17.66 17.75
CA ALA A 47 7.13 18.94 18.43
C ALA A 47 7.86 20.09 17.73
N SER A 48 7.29 21.29 17.84
CA SER A 48 7.87 22.53 17.29
C SER A 48 9.01 23.09 18.15
N ALA A 49 9.22 22.54 19.34
CA ALA A 49 10.27 22.91 20.28
C ALA A 49 10.59 21.74 21.23
N ALA A 50 11.64 21.91 22.03
CA ALA A 50 12.12 20.87 22.94
C ALA A 50 11.10 20.53 24.05
N GLU A 51 10.86 19.24 24.25
CA GLU A 51 9.90 18.68 25.22
C GLU A 51 10.59 18.14 26.49
N THR A 52 11.56 18.89 27.02
CA THR A 52 12.35 18.47 28.19
C THR A 52 11.45 18.14 29.38
N GLY A 53 11.58 16.93 29.92
CA GLY A 53 10.80 16.47 31.06
C GLY A 53 9.37 16.03 30.73
N ALA A 54 8.99 15.98 29.44
CA ALA A 54 7.68 15.50 29.05
C ALA A 54 7.49 14.01 29.36
N THR A 55 6.24 13.65 29.63
CA THR A 55 5.79 12.29 29.89
C THR A 55 4.57 11.97 29.04
N PHE A 56 4.25 10.69 28.90
CA PHE A 56 3.05 10.26 28.21
C PHE A 56 2.31 9.16 28.98
N ILE A 57 1.01 9.08 28.73
CA ILE A 57 0.11 8.04 29.24
C ILE A 57 -0.67 7.41 28.08
N VAL A 58 -1.08 6.16 28.26
CA VAL A 58 -2.05 5.50 27.37
C VAL A 58 -3.39 5.44 28.07
N LYS A 59 -4.45 5.89 27.41
CA LYS A 59 -5.83 5.82 27.91
C LYS A 59 -6.64 4.81 27.12
N ASN A 60 -7.49 4.06 27.80
CA ASN A 60 -8.50 3.23 27.14
C ASN A 60 -9.66 4.08 26.60
N SER A 61 -10.57 3.47 25.84
CA SER A 61 -11.76 4.16 25.30
C SER A 61 -12.70 4.78 26.36
N GLY A 62 -12.61 4.35 27.63
CA GLY A 62 -13.34 4.94 28.76
C GLY A 62 -12.62 6.13 29.41
N GLY A 63 -11.45 6.54 28.89
CA GLY A 63 -10.64 7.63 29.42
C GLY A 63 -9.74 7.25 30.60
N THR A 64 -9.75 6.00 31.04
CA THR A 64 -8.90 5.52 32.13
C THR A 64 -7.47 5.36 31.66
N THR A 65 -6.51 5.89 32.41
CA THR A 65 -5.09 5.64 32.21
C THR A 65 -4.77 4.16 32.49
N VAL A 66 -4.20 3.48 31.50
CA VAL A 66 -3.84 2.06 31.56
C VAL A 66 -2.34 1.81 31.39
N PHE A 67 -1.56 2.85 31.09
CA PHE A 67 -0.11 2.83 31.04
C PHE A 67 0.44 4.23 31.33
N GLY A 68 1.60 4.28 31.99
CA GLY A 68 2.28 5.52 32.36
C GLY A 68 1.81 6.13 33.69
N PRO A 69 2.25 7.36 34.01
CA PRO A 69 3.10 8.22 33.17
C PRO A 69 4.47 7.60 32.92
N ALA A 70 4.93 7.66 31.67
CA ALA A 70 6.26 7.22 31.24
C ALA A 70 7.00 8.40 30.62
N ALA A 71 8.32 8.49 30.83
CA ALA A 71 9.13 9.52 30.19
C ALA A 71 9.16 9.32 28.67
N ILE A 72 9.20 10.41 27.91
CA ILE A 72 9.52 10.34 26.48
C ILE A 72 10.99 9.91 26.28
N GLY A 73 11.29 9.33 25.11
CA GLY A 73 12.66 8.98 24.73
C GLY A 73 13.57 10.18 24.48
N ALA A 74 14.83 9.91 24.14
CA ALA A 74 15.76 10.95 23.69
C ALA A 74 15.27 11.62 22.39
N ASN A 75 15.72 12.86 22.16
CA ASN A 75 15.47 13.57 20.91
C ASN A 75 16.18 12.85 19.74
N LEU A 76 15.42 12.49 18.72
CA LEU A 76 15.86 11.79 17.52
C LEU A 76 16.21 12.75 16.37
N GLY A 77 16.05 14.06 16.58
CA GLY A 77 16.34 15.11 15.61
C GLY A 77 15.11 15.62 14.87
N SER A 78 15.36 16.31 13.76
CA SER A 78 14.35 17.07 13.02
C SER A 78 13.68 16.25 11.92
N TRP A 79 12.35 16.33 11.87
CA TRP A 79 11.58 15.90 10.69
C TRP A 79 11.44 17.02 9.65
N SER A 80 11.27 18.26 10.11
CA SER A 80 11.11 19.44 9.26
C SER A 80 11.38 20.71 10.06
N THR A 81 11.44 21.87 9.39
CA THR A 81 11.54 23.18 10.06
C THR A 81 10.40 23.43 11.07
N ALA A 82 9.20 22.90 10.80
CA ALA A 82 8.05 23.03 11.70
C ALA A 82 8.09 22.05 12.90
N TYR A 83 8.83 20.95 12.78
CA TYR A 83 8.97 19.92 13.81
C TYR A 83 10.46 19.54 13.95
N PRO A 84 11.27 20.43 14.57
CA PRO A 84 12.69 20.20 14.76
C PRO A 84 13.01 19.13 15.81
N ASP A 85 12.04 18.77 16.66
CA ASP A 85 12.24 17.85 17.78
C ASP A 85 11.29 16.65 17.67
N VAL A 86 11.84 15.45 17.54
CA VAL A 86 11.09 14.19 17.44
C VAL A 86 11.51 13.23 18.53
N TYR A 87 10.55 12.65 19.24
CA TYR A 87 10.82 11.76 20.38
C TYR A 87 10.07 10.43 20.22
N ALA A 88 10.73 9.33 20.58
CA ALA A 88 10.08 8.03 20.68
C ALA A 88 9.21 7.94 21.94
N LEU A 89 8.02 7.36 21.81
CA LEU A 89 7.12 6.99 22.89
C LEU A 89 6.97 5.46 22.86
N ASP A 90 7.74 4.76 23.70
CA ASP A 90 7.80 3.29 23.72
C ASP A 90 6.91 2.70 24.80
N PHE A 91 6.02 1.79 24.40
CA PHE A 91 5.09 1.10 25.29
C PHE A 91 5.03 -0.41 24.97
N ASP A 92 6.21 -0.98 24.70
CA ASP A 92 6.42 -2.39 24.33
C ASP A 92 5.85 -3.36 25.37
N ASN A 93 5.91 -3.03 26.65
CA ASN A 93 5.40 -3.87 27.73
C ASN A 93 3.88 -3.84 27.88
N PHE A 94 3.18 -2.93 27.19
CA PHE A 94 1.72 -2.86 27.23
C PHE A 94 1.11 -3.91 26.30
N VAL A 95 0.39 -4.89 26.83
CA VAL A 95 -0.10 -6.04 26.04
C VAL A 95 -1.63 -6.16 26.00
N THR A 96 -2.34 -5.41 26.84
CA THR A 96 -3.80 -5.48 26.92
C THR A 96 -4.45 -5.10 25.60
N THR A 97 -5.36 -5.93 25.12
CA THR A 97 -6.09 -5.70 23.88
C THR A 97 -7.18 -4.66 24.06
N GLY A 98 -7.39 -3.79 23.06
CA GLY A 98 -8.42 -2.76 23.09
C GLY A 98 -8.14 -1.60 22.14
N THR A 99 -8.89 -0.52 22.34
CA THR A 99 -8.73 0.75 21.63
C THR A 99 -8.22 1.80 22.60
N TYR A 100 -7.22 2.57 22.17
CA TYR A 100 -6.46 3.47 23.03
C TYR A 100 -6.14 4.80 22.36
N THR A 101 -5.80 5.79 23.19
CA THR A 101 -5.12 7.03 22.78
C THR A 101 -3.87 7.22 23.64
N ILE A 102 -2.93 8.02 23.14
CA ILE A 102 -1.78 8.50 23.91
C ILE A 102 -1.96 9.99 24.17
N ASP A 103 -1.80 10.40 25.43
CA ASP A 103 -1.71 11.81 25.82
C ASP A 103 -0.30 12.10 26.31
N VAL A 104 0.29 13.18 25.82
CA VAL A 104 1.60 13.71 26.24
C VAL A 104 1.38 14.94 27.11
N SER A 105 2.04 14.95 28.26
CA SER A 105 2.15 16.09 29.17
C SER A 105 3.60 16.58 29.18
N GLY A 106 3.82 17.79 28.66
CA GLY A 106 5.13 18.43 28.52
C GLY A 106 4.97 19.92 28.25
N PRO A 107 6.06 20.63 27.90
CA PRO A 107 5.99 22.00 27.41
C PRO A 107 4.88 22.24 26.36
N ILE A 108 4.66 21.27 25.45
CA ILE A 108 3.56 21.33 24.49
C ILE A 108 2.72 20.05 24.60
N ALA A 109 1.49 20.21 25.10
CA ALA A 109 0.54 19.10 25.20
C ALA A 109 0.13 18.59 23.81
N ALA A 110 0.05 17.27 23.66
CA ALA A 110 -0.40 16.63 22.43
C ALA A 110 -1.14 15.32 22.74
N ALA A 111 -2.05 14.94 21.85
CA ALA A 111 -2.79 13.68 21.92
C ALA A 111 -2.76 12.96 20.57
N SER A 112 -2.81 11.63 20.60
CA SER A 112 -2.88 10.82 19.38
C SER A 112 -4.33 10.62 18.92
N PRO A 113 -4.54 10.34 17.62
CA PRO A 113 -5.72 9.61 17.18
C PRO A 113 -5.85 8.26 17.91
N SER A 114 -7.05 7.67 17.88
CA SER A 114 -7.26 6.33 18.43
C SER A 114 -6.50 5.27 17.64
N PHE A 115 -5.96 4.27 18.32
CA PHE A 115 -5.34 3.10 17.71
C PHE A 115 -5.76 1.81 18.44
N ARG A 116 -5.52 0.67 17.80
CA ARG A 116 -5.83 -0.66 18.35
C ARG A 116 -4.57 -1.33 18.91
N VAL A 117 -4.72 -2.08 19.99
CA VAL A 117 -3.79 -3.15 20.37
C VAL A 117 -4.56 -4.46 20.33
N ASP A 118 -4.10 -5.44 19.56
CA ASP A 118 -4.83 -6.70 19.35
C ASP A 118 -3.86 -7.80 18.87
N THR A 119 -4.37 -9.01 18.62
CA THR A 119 -3.59 -10.05 17.93
C THR A 119 -3.19 -9.57 16.53
N GLY A 120 -2.07 -10.07 16.00
CA GLY A 120 -1.60 -9.67 14.65
C GLY A 120 -2.62 -9.95 13.55
N ALA A 121 -3.38 -11.04 13.67
CA ALA A 121 -4.48 -11.34 12.76
C ALA A 121 -5.56 -10.25 12.77
N ASN A 122 -6.01 -9.83 13.95
CA ASN A 122 -7.06 -8.80 14.08
C ASN A 122 -6.58 -7.41 13.66
N VAL A 123 -5.33 -7.06 13.96
CA VAL A 123 -4.75 -5.76 13.55
C VAL A 123 -4.62 -5.68 12.03
N TYR A 124 -4.09 -6.71 11.38
CA TYR A 124 -3.66 -6.62 9.97
C TYR A 124 -4.59 -7.28 8.95
N ALA A 125 -5.62 -8.03 9.35
CA ALA A 125 -6.51 -8.74 8.41
C ALA A 125 -7.10 -7.81 7.34
N ASN A 126 -7.64 -6.65 7.75
CA ASN A 126 -8.23 -5.70 6.81
C ASN A 126 -7.18 -5.04 5.90
N ALA A 127 -6.00 -4.70 6.44
CA ALA A 127 -4.92 -4.13 5.65
C ALA A 127 -4.44 -5.12 4.57
N LEU A 128 -4.27 -6.39 4.94
CA LEU A 128 -3.93 -7.46 3.99
C LEU A 128 -5.04 -7.66 2.94
N GLY A 129 -6.31 -7.62 3.35
CA GLY A 129 -7.45 -7.65 2.44
C GLY A 129 -7.44 -6.49 1.44
N ASN A 130 -7.17 -5.27 1.89
CA ASN A 130 -7.06 -4.08 1.06
C ASN A 130 -5.88 -4.17 0.09
N SER A 131 -4.72 -4.66 0.54
CA SER A 131 -3.57 -4.90 -0.33
C SER A 131 -3.86 -5.93 -1.42
N LEU A 132 -4.58 -7.01 -1.11
CA LEU A 132 -5.03 -7.96 -2.14
C LEU A 132 -6.02 -7.31 -3.10
N PHE A 133 -6.98 -6.55 -2.57
CA PHE A 133 -7.97 -5.85 -3.36
C PHE A 133 -7.31 -4.91 -4.38
N PHE A 134 -6.24 -4.19 -4.02
CA PHE A 134 -5.44 -3.40 -4.95
C PHE A 134 -5.00 -4.22 -6.17
N TYR A 135 -4.27 -5.32 -5.98
CA TYR A 135 -3.81 -6.16 -7.09
C TYR A 135 -4.94 -6.83 -7.89
N GLN A 136 -6.11 -7.02 -7.31
CA GLN A 136 -7.27 -7.50 -8.06
C GLN A 136 -7.83 -6.41 -8.99
N ASN A 137 -7.87 -5.17 -8.51
CA ASN A 137 -8.35 -4.02 -9.28
C ASN A 137 -7.41 -3.64 -10.41
N GLU A 138 -6.10 -3.77 -10.22
CA GLU A 138 -5.12 -3.45 -11.28
C GLU A 138 -5.05 -4.48 -12.41
N ARG A 139 -5.76 -5.63 -12.32
CA ARG A 139 -5.65 -6.70 -13.32
C ARG A 139 -6.07 -6.27 -14.71
N ASP A 140 -5.21 -6.39 -15.70
CA ASP A 140 -5.52 -5.96 -17.05
C ASP A 140 -6.00 -7.10 -17.96
N GLY A 141 -6.52 -6.76 -19.15
CA GLY A 141 -6.84 -7.73 -20.19
C GLY A 141 -8.14 -8.52 -19.98
N PRO A 142 -8.33 -9.61 -20.74
CA PRO A 142 -9.60 -10.35 -20.77
C PRO A 142 -9.94 -11.06 -19.44
N ASN A 143 -8.93 -11.31 -18.60
CA ASN A 143 -9.07 -11.98 -17.30
C ASN A 143 -9.07 -10.99 -16.12
N PHE A 144 -9.46 -9.73 -16.37
CA PHE A 144 -9.66 -8.76 -15.30
C PHE A 144 -10.71 -9.27 -14.29
N ILE A 145 -10.65 -8.73 -13.07
CA ILE A 145 -11.65 -9.04 -12.04
C ILE A 145 -12.61 -7.84 -11.97
N PRO A 146 -13.91 -8.02 -12.28
CA PRO A 146 -14.89 -6.96 -12.09
C PRO A 146 -14.95 -6.50 -10.64
N SER A 147 -15.04 -5.19 -10.44
CA SER A 147 -15.12 -4.54 -9.13
C SER A 147 -15.99 -3.29 -9.21
N PRO A 148 -16.38 -2.68 -8.08
CA PRO A 148 -17.05 -1.37 -8.07
C PRO A 148 -16.27 -0.25 -8.78
N LEU A 149 -14.95 -0.40 -8.94
CA LEU A 149 -14.09 0.57 -9.62
C LEU A 149 -13.99 0.32 -11.13
N ARG A 150 -14.23 -0.92 -11.59
CA ARG A 150 -14.13 -1.28 -13.00
C ARG A 150 -14.97 -2.51 -13.35
N MET A 151 -15.91 -2.32 -14.27
CA MET A 151 -16.87 -3.36 -14.70
C MET A 151 -16.56 -3.96 -16.07
N ALA A 152 -15.54 -3.48 -16.78
CA ALA A 152 -15.18 -3.93 -18.13
C ALA A 152 -13.66 -4.16 -18.27
N ALA A 153 -13.30 -5.07 -19.17
CA ALA A 153 -11.91 -5.34 -19.52
C ALA A 153 -11.27 -4.15 -20.25
N ALA A 154 -9.95 -4.03 -20.13
CA ALA A 154 -9.15 -3.02 -20.82
C ALA A 154 -8.00 -3.68 -21.61
N HIS A 155 -7.38 -2.91 -22.50
CA HIS A 155 -6.23 -3.31 -23.32
C HIS A 155 -6.34 -4.68 -23.99
N LEU A 156 -7.53 -5.01 -24.52
CA LEU A 156 -7.74 -6.26 -25.26
C LEU A 156 -6.85 -6.34 -26.52
N ASN A 157 -6.49 -5.19 -27.09
CA ASN A 157 -5.56 -5.09 -28.21
C ASN A 157 -4.14 -5.60 -27.88
N ASP A 158 -3.79 -5.71 -26.59
CA ASP A 158 -2.49 -6.24 -26.18
C ASP A 158 -2.34 -7.74 -26.50
N GLN A 159 -3.44 -8.43 -26.83
CA GLN A 159 -3.37 -9.78 -27.39
C GLN A 159 -2.60 -9.84 -28.72
N ASN A 160 -2.46 -8.69 -29.40
CA ASN A 160 -1.78 -8.54 -30.68
C ASN A 160 -0.76 -7.39 -30.66
N ALA A 161 -0.06 -7.22 -29.54
CA ALA A 161 0.95 -6.18 -29.37
C ALA A 161 2.12 -6.34 -30.33
N LYS A 162 2.60 -5.22 -30.89
CA LYS A 162 3.75 -5.16 -31.80
C LYS A 162 4.99 -4.70 -31.06
N ALA A 163 6.15 -5.30 -31.36
CA ALA A 163 7.42 -4.87 -30.76
C ALA A 163 8.09 -3.76 -31.56
N TYR A 164 8.66 -2.77 -30.86
CA TYR A 164 9.39 -1.65 -31.43
C TYR A 164 10.78 -1.57 -30.83
N VAL A 165 11.72 -0.97 -31.57
CA VAL A 165 13.02 -0.62 -31.03
C VAL A 165 12.83 0.50 -30.02
N THR A 166 13.48 0.41 -28.85
CA THR A 166 13.45 1.46 -27.84
C THR A 166 13.83 2.80 -28.48
N PRO A 167 12.94 3.81 -28.47
CA PRO A 167 13.24 5.09 -29.07
C PRO A 167 14.27 5.84 -28.24
N ASN A 168 15.04 6.72 -28.89
CA ASN A 168 15.89 7.66 -28.16
C ASN A 168 14.99 8.67 -27.44
N ALA A 169 15.09 8.71 -26.12
CA ALA A 169 14.44 9.72 -25.28
C ALA A 169 15.47 10.76 -24.82
N ASN A 170 15.03 12.00 -24.62
CA ASN A 170 15.86 13.03 -24.01
C ASN A 170 16.00 12.81 -22.49
N SER A 171 16.75 13.69 -21.80
CA SER A 171 16.99 13.61 -20.36
C SER A 171 15.73 13.71 -19.49
N SER A 172 14.61 14.16 -20.04
CA SER A 172 13.31 14.21 -19.37
C SER A 172 12.40 13.02 -19.73
N GLY A 173 12.92 12.02 -20.44
CA GLY A 173 12.16 10.84 -20.85
C GLY A 173 11.22 11.06 -22.04
N ARG A 174 11.26 12.23 -22.68
CA ARG A 174 10.43 12.51 -23.86
C ARG A 174 11.10 11.97 -25.11
N PHE A 175 10.35 11.23 -25.93
CA PHE A 175 10.72 10.90 -27.30
C PHE A 175 9.80 11.62 -28.29
N SER A 176 10.26 11.84 -29.52
CA SER A 176 9.47 12.41 -30.61
C SER A 176 9.78 11.70 -31.92
N GLY A 177 8.77 11.57 -32.78
CA GLY A 177 8.85 10.85 -34.05
C GLY A 177 8.21 9.46 -34.00
N ASP A 178 8.26 8.77 -35.13
CA ASP A 178 7.61 7.48 -35.30
C ASP A 178 8.40 6.34 -34.64
N LEU A 179 7.67 5.37 -34.09
CA LEU A 179 8.28 4.16 -33.55
C LEU A 179 8.81 3.28 -34.69
N ARG A 180 10.07 2.85 -34.59
CA ARG A 180 10.67 1.90 -35.54
C ARG A 180 10.33 0.46 -35.16
N PRO A 181 9.69 -0.34 -36.03
CA PRO A 181 9.45 -1.76 -35.78
C PRO A 181 10.72 -2.51 -35.40
N ALA A 182 10.66 -3.32 -34.34
CA ALA A 182 11.70 -4.31 -34.08
C ALA A 182 11.52 -5.49 -35.02
N THR A 183 12.59 -6.00 -35.61
CA THR A 183 12.55 -7.18 -36.48
C THR A 183 13.27 -8.36 -35.85
N PHE A 184 12.64 -9.51 -35.87
CA PHE A 184 13.21 -10.78 -35.45
C PHE A 184 13.02 -11.78 -36.60
N SER A 185 14.12 -12.36 -37.09
CA SER A 185 14.10 -13.25 -38.27
C SER A 185 13.37 -12.66 -39.49
N GLY A 186 13.57 -11.36 -39.76
CA GLY A 186 13.03 -10.69 -40.94
C GLY A 186 11.56 -10.25 -40.85
N SER A 187 10.91 -10.36 -39.68
CA SER A 187 9.53 -9.90 -39.49
C SER A 187 9.34 -9.21 -38.14
N GLN A 188 8.35 -8.32 -38.03
CA GLN A 188 7.99 -7.72 -36.74
C GLN A 188 7.21 -8.74 -35.91
N PRO A 189 7.64 -9.08 -34.68
CA PRO A 189 6.92 -10.02 -33.87
C PRO A 189 5.60 -9.38 -33.37
N VAL A 190 4.54 -10.19 -33.44
CA VAL A 190 3.27 -9.93 -32.76
C VAL A 190 3.23 -10.84 -31.54
N ILE A 191 3.11 -10.24 -30.35
CA ILE A 191 3.09 -10.94 -29.08
C ILE A 191 1.74 -10.75 -28.40
N ASN A 192 1.28 -11.79 -27.71
CA ASN A 192 0.19 -11.65 -26.77
C ASN A 192 0.77 -11.15 -25.45
N ALA A 193 0.58 -9.86 -25.18
CA ALA A 193 0.95 -9.16 -23.95
C ALA A 193 -0.28 -8.78 -23.11
N ALA A 194 -1.43 -9.42 -23.35
CA ALA A 194 -2.62 -9.21 -22.54
C ALA A 194 -2.45 -9.77 -21.11
N GLY A 195 -3.22 -9.23 -20.17
CA GLY A 195 -3.12 -9.61 -18.76
C GLY A 195 -2.16 -8.71 -17.98
N GLY A 196 -1.74 -9.20 -16.83
CA GLY A 196 -0.84 -8.50 -15.91
C GLY A 196 -1.55 -7.48 -15.04
N TRP A 197 -0.79 -6.53 -14.50
CA TRP A 197 -1.30 -5.40 -13.71
C TRP A 197 -0.90 -4.09 -14.36
N TRP A 198 -1.81 -3.12 -14.34
CA TRP A 198 -1.43 -1.71 -14.43
C TRP A 198 -0.43 -1.41 -13.30
N ASP A 199 0.65 -0.72 -13.64
CA ASP A 199 1.82 -0.63 -12.77
C ASP A 199 1.64 0.36 -11.62
N ALA A 200 0.99 1.49 -11.89
CA ALA A 200 0.75 2.54 -10.92
C ALA A 200 -0.59 3.23 -11.20
N GLY A 201 -0.65 4.57 -11.08
CA GLY A 201 -1.85 5.34 -11.40
C GLY A 201 -2.11 5.49 -12.91
N ASP A 202 -1.22 4.99 -13.76
CA ASP A 202 -1.40 4.89 -15.20
C ASP A 202 -1.75 3.45 -15.62
N TYR A 203 -1.90 3.23 -16.93
CA TYR A 203 -2.37 1.95 -17.46
C TYR A 203 -1.28 1.12 -18.14
N LEU A 204 -0.01 1.53 -18.03
CA LEU A 204 1.11 0.80 -18.60
C LEU A 204 1.52 -0.39 -17.72
N LYS A 205 2.28 -1.30 -18.31
CA LYS A 205 2.74 -2.54 -17.69
C LYS A 205 4.24 -2.67 -17.86
N PHE A 206 4.96 -2.85 -16.76
CA PHE A 206 6.42 -2.92 -16.79
C PHE A 206 6.92 -4.25 -16.24
N VAL A 207 7.79 -4.91 -17.01
CA VAL A 207 8.37 -6.21 -16.63
C VAL A 207 9.21 -6.09 -15.36
N GLN A 208 9.97 -4.99 -15.22
CA GLN A 208 10.90 -4.81 -14.09
C GLN A 208 10.17 -4.75 -12.75
N THR A 209 9.24 -3.80 -12.59
CA THR A 209 8.42 -3.66 -11.37
C THR A 209 7.62 -4.92 -11.11
N THR A 210 6.97 -5.45 -12.14
CA THR A 210 6.09 -6.60 -11.93
C THR A 210 6.87 -7.87 -11.57
N SER A 211 8.05 -8.09 -12.15
CA SER A 211 8.92 -9.21 -11.78
C SER A 211 9.35 -9.16 -10.31
N TYR A 212 9.66 -7.96 -9.81
CA TYR A 212 9.96 -7.77 -8.39
C TYR A 212 8.73 -8.04 -7.52
N THR A 213 7.56 -7.51 -7.89
CA THR A 213 6.30 -7.72 -7.18
C THR A 213 5.96 -9.21 -7.04
N VAL A 214 6.09 -10.00 -8.12
CA VAL A 214 5.82 -11.45 -8.05
C VAL A 214 6.88 -12.26 -7.34
N ASP A 215 8.07 -11.71 -7.11
CA ASP A 215 9.10 -12.35 -6.29
C ASP A 215 8.79 -12.15 -4.79
N VAL A 216 8.40 -10.94 -4.40
CA VAL A 216 8.15 -10.60 -2.98
C VAL A 216 6.79 -11.09 -2.46
N LEU A 217 5.74 -11.10 -3.28
CA LEU A 217 4.40 -11.52 -2.85
C LEU A 217 4.35 -12.98 -2.35
N PRO A 218 4.93 -13.98 -3.06
CA PRO A 218 4.98 -15.37 -2.59
C PRO A 218 5.95 -15.57 -1.43
N ALA A 219 7.03 -14.78 -1.33
CA ALA A 219 7.96 -14.85 -0.20
C ALA A 219 7.25 -14.54 1.13
N GLY A 220 6.31 -13.59 1.12
CA GLY A 220 5.46 -13.28 2.28
C GLY A 220 4.60 -14.48 2.72
N TRP A 221 4.09 -15.26 1.77
CA TRP A 221 3.28 -16.47 2.05
C TRP A 221 4.12 -17.63 2.61
N ASN A 222 5.26 -17.92 1.98
CA ASN A 222 6.05 -19.13 2.29
C ASN A 222 6.89 -19.05 3.56
N SER A 223 7.17 -17.85 4.08
CA SER A 223 8.17 -17.67 5.15
C SER A 223 7.63 -17.19 6.50
N ARG A 224 6.38 -16.69 6.60
CA ARG A 224 5.95 -15.91 7.78
C ARG A 224 4.50 -16.11 8.25
N PHE A 225 3.70 -16.93 7.57
CA PHE A 225 2.38 -17.31 8.06
C PHE A 225 2.37 -18.82 8.32
N PRO A 226 2.28 -19.29 9.58
CA PRO A 226 2.02 -20.70 9.82
C PRO A 226 0.72 -21.04 9.10
N GLN A 227 0.79 -22.03 8.20
CA GLN A 227 -0.42 -22.60 7.65
C GLN A 227 -1.25 -23.09 8.83
N PRO A 228 -2.56 -22.75 8.92
CA PRO A 228 -3.43 -23.44 9.85
C PRO A 228 -3.31 -24.93 9.55
N ASP A 229 -2.87 -25.68 10.54
CA ASP A 229 -2.51 -27.08 10.47
C ASP A 229 -3.53 -27.88 9.64
N GLY A 230 -3.09 -28.49 8.54
CA GLY A 230 -3.86 -29.55 7.88
C GLY A 230 -3.89 -29.63 6.36
N CYS A 231 -3.46 -28.63 5.58
CA CYS A 231 -3.56 -28.72 4.11
C CYS A 231 -2.30 -29.30 3.47
N ARG A 232 -2.05 -30.60 3.65
CA ARG A 232 -1.12 -31.35 2.79
C ARG A 232 -1.70 -31.43 1.38
N ILE A 233 -0.97 -30.85 0.41
CA ILE A 233 -0.99 -31.14 -1.04
C ILE A 233 -2.32 -31.74 -1.55
N CYS A 234 -3.25 -30.89 -2.01
CA CYS A 234 -4.40 -31.37 -2.77
C CYS A 234 -4.15 -31.19 -4.26
N HIS A 235 -3.95 -32.33 -4.92
CA HIS A 235 -4.15 -32.54 -6.35
C HIS A 235 -5.50 -31.94 -6.78
N PHE A 236 -5.53 -31.24 -7.92
CA PHE A 236 -6.78 -30.75 -8.50
C PHE A 236 -7.47 -31.88 -9.29
N GLU A 237 -8.66 -32.28 -8.86
CA GLU A 237 -9.67 -32.87 -9.72
C GLU A 237 -10.90 -31.95 -9.72
N PHE A 238 -11.43 -31.67 -10.92
CA PHE A 238 -12.55 -30.77 -11.11
C PHE A 238 -13.87 -31.46 -10.77
N ARG A 239 -14.67 -30.87 -9.87
CA ARG A 239 -16.15 -30.86 -9.99
C ARG A 239 -16.75 -29.75 -9.14
N GLY A 240 -17.76 -29.10 -9.72
CA GLY A 240 -18.35 -27.86 -9.22
C GLY A 240 -19.08 -27.97 -7.88
N GLY A 241 -19.19 -26.82 -7.22
CA GLY A 241 -19.98 -26.65 -5.99
C GLY A 241 -19.48 -25.45 -5.18
N ARG A 242 -20.40 -24.60 -4.73
CA ARG A 242 -20.16 -23.30 -4.11
C ARG A 242 -19.66 -23.42 -2.66
N GLU A 243 -18.57 -22.72 -2.33
CA GLU A 243 -18.35 -22.05 -1.04
C GLU A 243 -17.25 -20.98 -1.23
N VAL A 244 -17.61 -19.70 -1.23
CA VAL A 244 -16.61 -18.61 -1.34
C VAL A 244 -16.12 -18.27 0.05
N ARG A 245 -15.03 -18.94 0.46
CA ARG A 245 -14.16 -18.44 1.53
C ARG A 245 -13.16 -17.47 0.88
N PRO A 246 -12.89 -16.28 1.45
CA PRO A 246 -11.81 -15.43 0.96
C PRO A 246 -10.48 -16.11 1.29
N ARG A 247 -10.03 -16.97 0.37
CA ARG A 247 -8.74 -17.64 0.41
C ARG A 247 -7.79 -16.83 -0.46
N LEU A 248 -6.67 -16.40 0.12
CA LEU A 248 -5.50 -15.90 -0.61
C LEU A 248 -4.94 -17.05 -1.46
N VAL A 249 -5.53 -17.32 -2.61
CA VAL A 249 -4.97 -18.24 -3.60
C VAL A 249 -3.99 -17.43 -4.46
N THR A 250 -2.77 -17.29 -3.95
CA THR A 250 -1.61 -16.73 -4.67
C THR A 250 -1.38 -17.43 -6.00
N GLU A 251 -1.82 -18.68 -6.18
CA GLU A 251 -1.71 -19.39 -7.45
C GLU A 251 -2.48 -18.74 -8.59
N HIS A 252 -3.57 -18.01 -8.33
CA HIS A 252 -4.32 -17.32 -9.39
C HIS A 252 -3.80 -15.90 -9.64
N VAL A 253 -3.19 -15.27 -8.63
CA VAL A 253 -2.58 -13.93 -8.69
C VAL A 253 -1.22 -13.98 -9.38
N GLY A 254 -0.36 -14.92 -9.01
CA GLY A 254 0.97 -15.08 -9.61
C GLY A 254 0.99 -15.76 -10.98
N ARG A 255 0.08 -16.71 -11.25
CA ARG A 255 0.08 -17.50 -12.51
C ARG A 255 -0.21 -16.63 -13.74
N GLN A 256 -1.24 -15.80 -13.69
CA GLN A 256 -1.56 -14.87 -14.79
C GLN A 256 -0.42 -13.89 -15.05
N GLN A 257 0.36 -13.55 -14.03
CA GLN A 257 1.53 -12.70 -14.18
C GLN A 257 2.74 -13.43 -14.76
N GLN A 258 2.94 -14.69 -14.38
CA GLN A 258 3.90 -15.55 -15.08
C GLN A 258 3.50 -15.72 -16.56
N ASP A 259 2.20 -15.71 -16.87
CA ASP A 259 1.71 -15.75 -18.25
C ASP A 259 2.02 -14.45 -19.02
N PHE A 260 1.96 -13.29 -18.36
CA PHE A 260 2.42 -12.00 -18.91
C PHE A 260 3.95 -11.94 -19.06
N LEU A 261 4.71 -12.35 -18.03
CA LEU A 261 6.18 -12.36 -18.04
C LEU A 261 6.75 -13.40 -19.02
N LEU A 262 6.00 -14.46 -19.31
CA LEU A 262 6.36 -15.53 -20.25
C LEU A 262 5.23 -15.75 -21.27
N PRO A 263 5.10 -14.87 -22.28
CA PRO A 263 4.12 -15.04 -23.35
C PRO A 263 4.25 -16.38 -24.07
N SER A 264 3.18 -16.81 -24.76
CA SER A 264 3.03 -18.14 -25.39
C SER A 264 4.23 -18.65 -26.19
N TRP A 265 5.00 -17.78 -26.85
CA TRP A 265 6.24 -18.13 -27.55
C TRP A 265 7.36 -18.68 -26.63
N HIS A 266 7.51 -18.14 -25.42
CA HIS A 266 8.44 -18.66 -24.42
C HIS A 266 7.96 -19.99 -23.81
N ARG A 267 6.63 -20.22 -23.74
CA ARG A 267 6.05 -21.51 -23.32
C ARG A 267 6.31 -22.63 -24.30
N GLN A 268 6.17 -22.39 -25.61
CA GLN A 268 6.44 -23.42 -26.64
C GLN A 268 7.90 -23.88 -26.59
N ARG A 269 8.86 -22.97 -26.39
CA ARG A 269 10.27 -23.30 -26.17
C ARG A 269 10.55 -24.11 -24.89
N LYS A 270 9.78 -23.89 -23.82
CA LYS A 270 9.89 -24.71 -22.59
C LYS A 270 9.33 -26.12 -22.79
N LEU A 271 8.26 -26.28 -23.57
CA LEU A 271 7.64 -27.59 -23.83
C LEU A 271 8.47 -28.46 -24.79
N SER A 272 9.23 -27.85 -25.72
CA SER A 272 10.12 -28.59 -26.64
C SER A 272 11.42 -29.05 -25.99
N ASN A 273 11.88 -28.40 -24.92
CA ASN A 273 13.10 -28.77 -24.18
C ASN A 273 12.74 -29.43 -22.83
N ARG A 274 12.14 -30.64 -22.87
CA ARG A 274 12.09 -31.51 -21.70
C ARG A 274 13.43 -32.21 -21.49
N CYS A 275 14.45 -31.46 -21.11
CA CYS A 275 15.61 -31.98 -20.40
C CYS A 275 16.42 -30.82 -19.81
N ARG A 276 16.49 -30.80 -18.46
CA ARG A 276 17.20 -29.84 -17.59
C ARG A 276 16.65 -28.41 -17.54
N SER A 277 15.87 -28.15 -16.50
CA SER A 277 15.69 -26.80 -15.96
C SER A 277 17.05 -26.25 -15.51
N ARG A 278 17.64 -25.35 -16.28
CA ARG A 278 18.60 -24.37 -15.74
C ARG A 278 17.77 -23.18 -15.31
N TYR A 279 17.56 -23.01 -14.01
CA TYR A 279 17.22 -21.72 -13.45
C TYR A 279 18.39 -20.78 -13.76
N LEU A 280 18.23 -19.91 -14.75
CA LEU A 280 19.08 -18.74 -14.89
C LEU A 280 18.58 -17.74 -13.85
N ALA A 281 19.15 -17.83 -12.65
CA ALA A 281 19.12 -16.73 -11.71
C ALA A 281 19.98 -15.60 -12.29
N PRO A 282 19.47 -14.36 -12.42
CA PRO A 282 20.35 -13.23 -12.69
C PRO A 282 21.25 -13.03 -11.47
N ALA A 283 22.54 -13.26 -11.66
CA ALA A 283 23.56 -12.96 -10.67
C ALA A 283 23.57 -11.45 -10.40
N ALA A 284 23.59 -11.07 -9.13
CA ALA A 284 23.81 -9.70 -8.69
C ALA A 284 25.18 -9.21 -9.17
N GLY A 285 25.16 -8.34 -10.19
CA GLY A 285 26.36 -7.79 -10.83
C GLY A 285 26.48 -6.29 -10.59
N ARG A 286 27.28 -5.95 -9.57
CA ARG A 286 28.10 -4.74 -9.39
C ARG A 286 27.44 -3.34 -9.49
N ARG A 287 27.48 -2.68 -8.33
CA ARG A 287 27.58 -1.22 -8.15
C ARG A 287 28.52 -0.58 -9.17
N TYR A 288 28.08 0.49 -9.79
CA TYR A 288 28.89 1.69 -10.03
C TYR A 288 28.02 2.91 -9.72
N LEU A 289 28.69 3.94 -9.22
CA LEU A 289 28.19 5.19 -8.65
C LEU A 289 27.09 5.87 -9.46
#